data_AF-A0A2U1YWL7-F1
#
_entry.id   AF-A0A2U1YWL7-F1
#
_cell.length_a   1.000
_cell.length_b   1.000
_cell.length_c   1.000
_cell.angle_alpha   90.00
_cell.angle_beta   90.00
_cell.angle_gamma   90.00
#
_symmetry.space_group_name_H-M   'P 1'
#
loop_
_entity.id
_entity.type
_entity.pdbx_description
1 polymer ?
#
loop_
_entity_poly.entity_id
_entity_poly.type
_entity_poly.pdbx_seq_one_letter_code
_entity_poly.pdbx_strand_id
1 'polypeptide(L)'
;MTALLAFHAIVSGAFIVSYLTGDEDTYGMHVFSGYAVLGVIGLRVAAGVLAPAGSPLRLPRPSLTAVAGWLRRLFTGDAKARAERSPLTAWMSAALLIGVGIAAATGALADFFVKVEHLHKEIGEASLFLILAHIALVFALHGLKRIPSDIASRCTAWLSTISNRVIP
;
A
#
# COMPACT_ATOMS: atom_id res chain seq x y z
N MET A 1 -6.62 -9.37 -14.01
CA MET A 1 -5.32 -9.03 -13.37
C MET A 1 -4.62 -7.89 -14.09
N THR A 2 -4.51 -7.93 -15.42
CA THR A 2 -3.86 -6.88 -16.24
C THR A 2 -4.33 -5.45 -15.95
N ALA A 3 -5.64 -5.23 -15.81
CA ALA A 3 -6.18 -3.89 -15.53
C ALA A 3 -5.70 -3.29 -14.19
N LEU A 4 -5.53 -4.10 -13.14
CA LEU A 4 -5.04 -3.62 -11.85
C LEU A 4 -3.53 -3.33 -11.88
N LEU A 5 -2.77 -4.12 -12.65
CA LEU A 5 -1.34 -3.87 -12.87
C LEU A 5 -1.14 -2.60 -13.69
N ALA A 6 -1.93 -2.40 -14.74
CA ALA A 6 -1.92 -1.17 -15.52
C ALA A 6 -2.28 0.05 -14.66
N PHE A 7 -3.36 -0.05 -13.87
CA PHE A 7 -3.74 0.99 -12.90
C PHE A 7 -2.57 1.34 -11.97
N HIS A 8 -1.96 0.34 -11.36
CA HIS A 8 -0.83 0.53 -10.46
C HIS A 8 0.36 1.19 -11.18
N ALA A 9 0.76 0.67 -12.35
CA ALA A 9 1.89 1.22 -13.11
C ALA A 9 1.65 2.68 -13.52
N ILE A 10 0.45 3.00 -13.99
CA ILE A 10 0.08 4.36 -14.41
C ILE A 10 0.07 5.31 -13.21
N VAL A 11 -0.62 4.96 -12.12
CA VAL A 11 -0.67 5.82 -10.92
C VAL A 11 0.72 6.03 -10.34
N SER A 12 1.51 4.98 -10.18
CA SER A 12 2.86 5.10 -9.61
C SER A 12 3.79 5.92 -10.50
N GLY A 13 3.77 5.69 -11.82
CA GLY A 13 4.58 6.45 -12.77
C GLY A 13 4.19 7.93 -12.83
N ALA A 14 2.90 8.21 -12.97
CA ALA A 14 2.39 9.58 -13.00
C ALA A 14 2.61 10.30 -11.66
N PHE A 15 2.47 9.62 -10.53
CA PHE A 15 2.80 10.19 -9.22
C PHE A 15 4.27 10.60 -9.13
N ILE A 16 5.21 9.72 -9.53
CA ILE A 16 6.64 10.03 -9.49
C ILE A 16 6.96 11.25 -10.36
N VAL A 17 6.41 11.31 -11.58
CA VAL A 17 6.58 12.47 -12.45
C VAL A 17 6.03 13.72 -11.78
N SER A 18 4.79 13.66 -11.26
CA SER A 18 4.14 14.80 -10.62
C SER A 18 4.96 15.32 -9.42
N TYR A 19 5.42 14.42 -8.56
CA TYR A 19 6.19 14.79 -7.38
C TYR A 19 7.55 15.42 -7.73
N LEU A 20 8.24 14.91 -8.74
CA LEU A 20 9.58 15.39 -9.13
C LEU A 20 9.56 16.64 -10.01
N THR A 21 8.40 17.03 -10.53
CA THR A 21 8.29 18.14 -11.50
C THR A 21 7.49 19.34 -10.99
N GLY A 22 7.24 19.39 -9.67
CA GLY A 22 6.50 20.48 -9.02
C GLY A 22 7.19 21.86 -9.10
N ASP A 23 8.44 21.91 -9.53
CA ASP A 23 9.22 23.14 -9.69
C ASP A 23 8.86 23.89 -10.99
N GLU A 24 9.13 25.20 -10.99
CA GLU A 24 8.72 26.17 -12.02
C GLU A 24 9.10 25.74 -13.45
N ASP A 25 10.32 25.27 -13.66
CA ASP A 25 10.84 24.87 -14.98
C ASP A 25 10.14 23.64 -15.58
N THR A 26 9.49 22.83 -14.74
CA THR A 26 8.85 21.56 -15.15
C THR A 26 7.37 21.49 -14.78
N TYR A 27 6.78 22.60 -14.33
CA TYR A 27 5.44 22.63 -13.76
C TYR A 27 4.35 22.09 -14.69
N GLY A 28 4.50 22.26 -16.01
CA GLY A 28 3.58 21.68 -16.99
C GLY A 28 3.50 20.14 -16.91
N MET A 29 4.62 19.47 -16.61
CA MET A 29 4.65 18.02 -16.39
C MET A 29 3.95 17.65 -15.08
N HIS A 30 4.12 18.46 -14.03
CA HIS A 30 3.45 18.26 -12.74
C HIS A 30 1.94 18.28 -12.89
N VAL A 31 1.41 19.30 -13.56
CA VAL A 31 -0.03 19.45 -13.80
C VAL A 31 -0.56 18.31 -14.66
N PHE A 32 0.07 18.02 -15.81
CA PHE A 32 -0.36 16.94 -16.69
C PHE A 32 -0.41 15.58 -15.98
N SER A 33 0.66 15.23 -15.27
CA SER A 33 0.76 13.96 -14.56
C SER A 33 -0.18 13.90 -13.35
N GLY A 34 -0.43 15.02 -12.67
CA GLY A 34 -1.46 15.14 -11.63
C GLY A 34 -2.87 14.85 -12.15
N TYR A 35 -3.25 15.42 -13.30
CA TYR A 35 -4.51 15.11 -13.97
C TYR A 35 -4.60 13.65 -14.44
N ALA A 36 -3.48 13.06 -14.89
CA ALA A 36 -3.43 11.64 -15.23
C ALA A 36 -3.70 10.75 -14.01
N VAL A 37 -3.11 11.06 -12.85
CA VAL A 37 -3.40 10.39 -11.57
C VAL A 37 -4.88 10.53 -11.22
N LEU A 38 -5.41 11.75 -11.23
CA LEU A 38 -6.82 12.04 -10.89
C LEU A 38 -7.79 11.26 -11.79
N GLY A 39 -7.57 11.30 -13.11
CA GLY A 39 -8.42 10.61 -14.08
C GLY A 39 -8.42 9.09 -13.88
N VAL A 40 -7.24 8.50 -13.68
CA VAL A 40 -7.09 7.05 -13.52
C VAL A 40 -7.65 6.57 -12.17
N ILE A 41 -7.50 7.35 -11.10
CA ILE A 41 -8.17 7.10 -9.82
C ILE A 41 -9.69 7.20 -9.99
N GLY A 42 -10.19 8.22 -10.68
CA GLY A 42 -11.62 8.38 -10.97
C GLY A 42 -12.21 7.16 -11.69
N LEU A 43 -11.55 6.71 -12.76
CA LEU A 43 -11.92 5.49 -13.49
C LEU A 43 -11.87 4.25 -12.60
N ARG A 44 -10.84 4.13 -11.74
CA ARG A 44 -10.70 3.00 -10.81
C ARG A 44 -11.81 2.96 -9.78
N VAL A 45 -12.21 4.11 -9.25
CA VAL A 45 -13.32 4.24 -8.29
C VAL A 45 -14.62 3.86 -8.98
N ALA A 46 -14.91 4.43 -10.14
CA ALA A 46 -16.11 4.11 -10.92
C ALA A 46 -16.19 2.59 -11.24
N ALA A 47 -15.12 2.01 -11.77
CA ALA A 47 -15.05 0.57 -12.03
C ALA A 47 -15.23 -0.27 -10.77
N GLY A 48 -14.70 0.19 -9.62
CA GLY A 48 -14.80 -0.52 -8.35
C GLY A 48 -16.18 -0.47 -7.70
N VAL A 49 -16.93 0.61 -7.90
CA VAL A 49 -18.33 0.75 -7.47
C VAL A 49 -19.24 -0.14 -8.32
N LEU A 50 -19.01 -0.19 -9.63
CA LEU A 50 -19.81 -0.97 -10.57
C LEU A 50 -19.48 -2.47 -10.57
N ALA A 51 -18.35 -2.88 -9.96
CA ALA A 51 -17.90 -4.26 -10.00
C ALA A 51 -18.78 -5.21 -9.14
N PRO A 52 -19.14 -6.40 -9.67
CA PRO A 52 -19.92 -7.39 -8.93
C PRO A 52 -19.17 -7.92 -7.69
N ALA A 53 -19.91 -8.53 -6.77
CA ALA A 53 -19.32 -9.11 -5.56
C ALA A 53 -18.31 -10.21 -5.94
N GLY A 54 -17.18 -10.26 -5.24
CA GLY A 54 -16.08 -11.19 -5.55
C GLY A 54 -15.18 -10.77 -6.72
N SER A 55 -15.53 -9.72 -7.48
CA SER A 55 -14.66 -9.21 -8.53
C SER A 55 -13.36 -8.62 -7.96
N PRO A 56 -12.20 -8.89 -8.57
CA PRO A 56 -10.94 -8.27 -8.18
C PRO A 56 -10.94 -6.74 -8.39
N LEU A 57 -11.83 -6.21 -9.22
CA LEU A 57 -11.97 -4.77 -9.44
C LEU A 57 -12.75 -4.07 -8.32
N ARG A 58 -13.45 -4.80 -7.46
CA ARG A 58 -14.22 -4.19 -6.38
C ARG A 58 -13.33 -3.35 -5.47
N LEU A 59 -13.91 -2.31 -4.88
CA LEU A 59 -13.19 -1.46 -3.93
C LEU A 59 -12.71 -2.27 -2.72
N PRO A 60 -11.55 -1.90 -2.13
CA PRO A 60 -11.06 -2.55 -0.93
C PRO A 60 -12.09 -2.41 0.20
N ARG A 61 -12.20 -3.48 1.01
CA ARG A 61 -13.09 -3.53 2.18
C ARG A 61 -12.25 -3.78 3.42
N PRO A 62 -11.68 -2.72 4.02
CA PRO A 62 -10.87 -2.86 5.23
C PRO A 62 -11.73 -3.39 6.38
N SER A 63 -11.18 -4.30 7.18
CA SER A 63 -11.87 -4.90 8.33
C SER A 63 -10.93 -4.99 9.52
N LEU A 64 -11.33 -4.36 10.63
CA LEU A 64 -10.56 -4.41 11.89
C LEU A 64 -10.55 -5.82 12.49
N THR A 65 -11.67 -6.54 12.40
CA THR A 65 -11.77 -7.92 12.93
C THR A 65 -10.87 -8.87 12.16
N ALA A 66 -10.77 -8.71 10.83
CA ALA A 66 -9.85 -9.49 10.01
C ALA A 66 -8.38 -9.22 10.38
N VAL A 67 -8.01 -7.96 10.58
CA VAL A 67 -6.65 -7.58 11.01
C VAL A 67 -6.33 -8.15 12.40
N ALA A 68 -7.22 -7.97 13.38
CA ALA A 68 -7.01 -8.49 14.73
C ALA A 68 -6.87 -10.03 14.75
N GLY A 69 -7.72 -10.74 13.98
CA GLY A 69 -7.64 -12.18 13.84
C GLY A 69 -6.34 -12.66 13.18
N TRP A 70 -5.91 -11.96 12.13
CA TRP A 70 -4.64 -12.24 11.45
C TRP A 70 -3.43 -11.99 12.35
N LEU A 71 -3.39 -10.86 13.06
CA LEU A 71 -2.32 -10.55 14.02
C LEU A 71 -2.23 -11.60 15.12
N ARG A 72 -3.36 -12.01 15.70
CA ARG A 72 -3.38 -13.08 16.71
C ARG A 72 -2.74 -14.36 16.17
N ARG A 73 -3.12 -14.78 14.95
CA ARG A 73 -2.56 -15.98 14.31
C ARG A 73 -1.06 -15.86 14.03
N LEU A 74 -0.60 -14.68 13.64
CA LEU A 74 0.83 -14.40 13.48
C LEU A 74 1.59 -14.53 14.80
N PHE A 75 1.08 -13.95 15.88
CA PHE A 75 1.71 -14.03 17.20
C PHE A 75 1.69 -15.46 17.78
N THR A 76 0.72 -16.28 17.41
CA THR A 76 0.70 -17.72 17.75
C THR A 76 1.59 -18.57 16.84
N GLY A 77 2.33 -17.96 15.91
CA GLY A 77 3.30 -18.65 15.06
C GLY A 77 2.71 -19.38 13.85
N ASP A 78 1.44 -19.16 13.51
CA ASP A 78 0.76 -19.84 12.39
C ASP A 78 1.47 -19.54 11.05
N ALA A 79 2.07 -20.57 10.46
CA ALA A 79 2.75 -20.47 9.18
C ALA A 79 1.80 -20.10 8.03
N LYS A 80 0.53 -20.52 8.09
CA LYS A 80 -0.47 -20.18 7.08
C LYS A 80 -0.79 -18.68 7.10
N ALA A 81 -0.83 -18.08 8.28
CA ALA A 81 -1.06 -16.63 8.44
C ALA A 81 0.05 -15.78 7.80
N ARG A 82 1.28 -16.31 7.71
CA ARG A 82 2.40 -15.65 7.01
C ARG A 82 2.25 -15.74 5.48
N ALA A 83 1.77 -16.88 4.96
CA ALA A 83 1.68 -17.14 3.53
C ALA A 83 0.45 -16.49 2.85
N GLU A 84 -0.67 -16.40 3.56
CA GLU A 84 -1.92 -15.84 3.05
C GLU A 84 -1.84 -14.33 2.76
N ARG A 85 -2.85 -13.80 2.07
CA ARG A 85 -2.92 -12.36 1.78
C ARG A 85 -3.27 -11.60 3.05
N SER A 86 -2.36 -10.73 3.50
CA SER A 86 -2.57 -9.93 4.70
C SER A 86 -3.78 -8.98 4.56
N PRO A 87 -4.66 -8.89 5.58
CA PRO A 87 -5.77 -7.92 5.60
C PRO A 87 -5.30 -6.46 5.64
N LEU A 88 -4.04 -6.20 6.03
CA LEU A 88 -3.43 -4.86 5.97
C LEU A 88 -3.36 -4.33 4.53
N THR A 89 -3.32 -5.22 3.53
CA THR A 89 -3.32 -4.79 2.12
C THR A 89 -4.60 -4.06 1.74
N ALA A 90 -5.76 -4.44 2.30
CA ALA A 90 -7.02 -3.74 2.04
C ALA A 90 -7.04 -2.34 2.66
N TRP A 91 -6.52 -2.19 3.89
CA TRP A 91 -6.35 -0.90 4.54
C TRP A 91 -5.42 0.02 3.74
N MET A 92 -4.24 -0.48 3.36
CA MET A 92 -3.27 0.31 2.61
C MET A 92 -3.81 0.71 1.22
N SER A 93 -4.51 -0.18 0.52
CA SER A 93 -5.17 0.17 -0.75
C SER A 93 -6.22 1.26 -0.57
N ALA A 94 -7.03 1.21 0.49
CA ALA A 94 -8.01 2.26 0.76
C ALA A 94 -7.33 3.59 1.10
N ALA A 95 -6.30 3.56 1.96
CA ALA A 95 -5.53 4.74 2.34
C ALA A 95 -4.88 5.41 1.12
N LEU A 96 -4.24 4.65 0.23
CA LEU A 96 -3.65 5.18 -1.00
C LEU A 96 -4.68 5.77 -1.96
N LEU A 97 -5.79 5.06 -2.20
CA LEU A 97 -6.86 5.58 -3.07
C LEU A 97 -7.41 6.91 -2.56
N ILE A 98 -7.58 7.04 -1.24
CA ILE A 98 -8.07 8.26 -0.61
C ILE A 98 -6.98 9.34 -0.59
N GLY A 99 -5.81 9.05 -0.04
CA GLY A 99 -4.74 10.04 0.14
C GLY A 99 -4.21 10.59 -1.18
N VAL A 100 -3.85 9.71 -2.12
CA VAL A 100 -3.38 10.13 -3.45
C VAL A 100 -4.53 10.75 -4.26
N GLY A 101 -5.76 10.23 -4.11
CA GLY A 101 -6.94 10.81 -4.75
C GLY A 101 -7.24 12.23 -4.28
N ILE A 102 -7.15 12.49 -2.96
CA ILE A 102 -7.31 13.83 -2.38
C ILE A 102 -6.17 14.74 -2.86
N ALA A 103 -4.92 14.27 -2.85
CA ALA A 103 -3.78 15.06 -3.35
C ALA A 103 -4.00 15.52 -4.80
N ALA A 104 -4.40 14.60 -5.68
CA ALA A 104 -4.65 14.92 -7.08
C ALA A 104 -5.89 15.81 -7.26
N ALA A 105 -6.94 15.62 -6.46
CA ALA A 105 -8.13 16.46 -6.51
C ALA A 105 -7.87 17.88 -6.01
N THR A 106 -7.11 18.06 -4.93
CA THR A 106 -6.72 19.40 -4.45
C THR A 106 -5.77 20.09 -5.40
N GLY A 107 -4.93 19.36 -6.12
CA GLY A 107 -4.08 19.90 -7.19
C GLY A 107 -4.93 20.47 -8.33
N ALA A 108 -5.88 19.69 -8.84
CA ALA A 108 -6.82 20.17 -9.87
C ALA A 108 -7.67 21.36 -9.39
N LEU A 109 -8.03 21.42 -8.10
CA LEU A 109 -8.74 22.56 -7.53
C LEU A 109 -7.85 23.81 -7.43
N ALA A 110 -6.55 23.66 -7.16
CA ALA A 110 -5.61 24.76 -7.05
C ALA A 110 -5.46 25.55 -8.36
N ASP A 111 -5.67 24.91 -9.52
CA ASP A 111 -5.73 25.59 -10.83
C ASP A 111 -6.81 26.69 -10.91
N PHE A 112 -7.89 26.53 -10.14
CA PHE A 112 -9.02 27.46 -10.12
C PHE A 112 -9.05 28.32 -8.85
N PHE A 113 -8.49 27.80 -7.76
CA PHE A 113 -8.57 28.39 -6.43
C PHE A 113 -7.18 28.44 -5.77
N VAL A 114 -6.48 29.56 -5.92
CA VAL A 114 -5.14 29.79 -5.32
C VAL A 114 -5.06 29.47 -3.82
N LYS A 115 -6.16 29.68 -3.07
CA LYS A 115 -6.22 29.35 -1.63
C LYS A 115 -6.03 27.86 -1.33
N VAL A 116 -6.22 26.97 -2.31
CA VAL A 116 -6.07 25.52 -2.19
C VAL A 116 -4.63 25.08 -2.44
N GLU A 117 -3.77 25.92 -3.03
CA GLU A 117 -2.39 25.59 -3.36
C GLU A 117 -1.59 25.11 -2.13
N HIS A 118 -1.68 25.84 -1.02
CA HIS A 118 -1.00 25.46 0.22
C HIS A 118 -1.50 24.11 0.75
N LEU A 119 -2.81 23.87 0.69
CA LEU A 119 -3.41 22.61 1.10
C LEU A 119 -2.96 21.47 0.18
N HIS A 120 -2.90 21.70 -1.13
CA HIS A 120 -2.39 20.73 -2.09
C HIS A 120 -0.93 20.38 -1.79
N LYS A 121 -0.08 21.38 -1.51
CA LYS A 121 1.31 21.16 -1.15
C LYS A 121 1.45 20.25 0.08
N GLU A 122 0.76 20.57 1.18
CA GLU A 122 0.82 19.77 2.40
C GLU A 122 0.32 18.33 2.19
N ILE A 123 -0.78 18.16 1.46
CA ILE A 123 -1.32 16.84 1.15
C ILE A 123 -0.40 16.07 0.20
N GLY A 124 0.21 16.75 -0.77
CA GLY A 124 1.21 16.20 -1.68
C GLY A 124 2.42 15.66 -0.92
N GLU A 125 2.99 16.45 -0.01
CA GLU A 125 4.09 16.00 0.86
C GLU A 125 3.67 14.83 1.76
N ALA A 126 2.49 14.90 2.39
CA ALA A 126 1.97 13.79 3.21
C ALA A 126 1.78 12.50 2.39
N SER A 127 1.40 12.61 1.12
CA SER A 127 1.19 11.46 0.23
C SER A 127 2.49 10.72 -0.07
N LEU A 128 3.65 11.40 -0.07
CA LEU A 128 4.96 10.74 -0.18
C LEU A 128 5.17 9.78 1.00
N PHE A 129 4.96 10.23 2.24
CA PHE A 129 5.09 9.38 3.42
C PHE A 129 4.13 8.19 3.37
N LEU A 130 2.92 8.39 2.86
CA LEU A 130 1.95 7.31 2.66
C LEU A 130 2.45 6.26 1.65
N ILE A 131 3.07 6.68 0.55
CA ILE A 131 3.67 5.79 -0.45
C ILE A 131 4.88 5.05 0.12
N LEU A 132 5.73 5.73 0.89
CA LEU A 132 6.84 5.09 1.58
C LEU A 132 6.34 4.04 2.58
N ALA A 133 5.28 4.33 3.33
CA ALA A 133 4.62 3.36 4.22
C ALA A 133 4.05 2.17 3.45
N HIS A 134 3.48 2.39 2.25
CA HIS A 134 3.03 1.32 1.37
C HIS A 134 4.18 0.41 0.95
N ILE A 135 5.28 0.99 0.47
CA ILE A 135 6.47 0.25 0.05
C ILE A 135 7.02 -0.58 1.22
N ALA A 136 7.22 0.04 2.39
CA ALA A 136 7.68 -0.62 3.60
C ALA A 136 6.77 -1.79 4.00
N LEU A 137 5.43 -1.60 3.95
CA LEU A 137 4.47 -2.66 4.24
C LEU A 137 4.61 -3.84 3.27
N VAL A 138 4.74 -3.58 1.97
CA VAL A 138 4.91 -4.64 0.95
C VAL A 138 6.18 -5.44 1.22
N PHE A 139 7.29 -4.77 1.51
CA PHE A 139 8.55 -5.44 1.86
C PHE A 139 8.43 -6.24 3.15
N ALA A 140 7.81 -5.69 4.20
CA ALA A 140 7.59 -6.40 5.46
C ALA A 140 6.76 -7.67 5.26
N LEU A 141 5.64 -7.58 4.51
CA LEU A 141 4.78 -8.73 4.23
C LEU A 141 5.46 -9.78 3.35
N HIS A 142 6.28 -9.36 2.39
CA HIS A 142 7.05 -10.29 1.57
C HIS A 142 8.19 -10.96 2.37
N GLY A 143 8.85 -10.22 3.26
CA GLY A 143 9.83 -10.76 4.20
C GLY A 143 9.21 -11.80 5.15
N LEU A 144 8.02 -11.51 5.68
CA LEU A 144 7.28 -12.42 6.56
C LEU A 144 7.02 -13.80 5.91
N LYS A 145 6.75 -13.83 4.60
CA LYS A 145 6.57 -15.07 3.83
C LYS A 145 7.83 -15.92 3.70
N ARG A 146 9.00 -15.30 3.81
CA ARG A 146 10.31 -15.95 3.67
C ARG A 146 10.88 -16.49 4.98
N ILE A 147 10.23 -16.22 6.11
CA ILE A 147 10.68 -16.71 7.42
C ILE A 147 10.48 -18.23 7.48
N PRO A 148 11.55 -19.05 7.62
CA PRO A 148 11.44 -20.49 7.73
C PRO A 148 10.55 -20.90 8.91
N SER A 149 9.63 -21.83 8.69
CA SER A 149 8.82 -22.43 9.77
C SER A 149 9.66 -23.18 10.80
N ASP A 150 10.89 -23.54 10.44
CA ASP A 150 11.83 -24.31 11.26
C ASP A 150 12.65 -23.47 12.25
N ILE A 151 12.45 -22.15 12.37
CA ILE A 151 13.21 -21.37 13.36
C ILE A 151 12.91 -21.86 14.79
N ALA A 152 11.64 -22.15 15.10
CA ALA A 152 11.25 -22.67 16.41
C ALA A 152 11.78 -24.09 16.66
N SER A 153 11.66 -24.98 15.66
CA SER A 153 12.14 -26.37 15.76
C SER A 153 13.67 -26.45 15.87
N ARG A 154 14.40 -25.59 15.15
CA ARG A 154 15.87 -25.50 15.19
C ARG A 154 16.37 -24.95 16.53
N CYS A 155 15.67 -23.99 17.14
CA CYS A 155 15.99 -23.55 18.50
C CYS A 155 15.78 -24.65 19.55
N THR A 156 14.66 -25.39 19.48
CA THR A 156 14.43 -26.53 20.39
C THR A 156 15.43 -27.67 20.20
N ALA A 157 15.79 -27.98 18.95
CA ALA A 157 16.79 -29.01 18.62
C ALA A 157 18.21 -28.62 19.05
N TRP A 158 18.54 -27.33 18.98
CA TRP A 158 19.82 -26.80 19.45
C TRP A 158 19.91 -26.85 20.98
N LEU A 159 18.85 -26.47 21.70
CA LEU A 159 18.79 -26.55 23.16
C LEU A 159 18.87 -27.99 23.67
N SER A 160 18.20 -28.96 23.02
CA SER A 160 18.30 -30.37 23.41
C SER A 160 19.69 -30.97 23.14
N THR A 161 20.34 -30.54 22.07
CA THR A 161 21.73 -30.95 21.76
C THR A 161 22.73 -30.43 22.79
N ILE A 162 22.52 -29.22 23.32
CA ILE A 162 23.35 -28.65 24.39
C ILE A 162 23.10 -29.40 25.71
N SER A 163 21.84 -29.65 26.07
CA SER A 163 21.50 -30.40 27.28
C SER A 163 22.14 -31.81 27.29
N ASN A 164 22.13 -32.50 26.15
CA ASN A 164 22.74 -33.84 26.02
C ASN A 164 24.27 -33.84 26.02
N ARG A 165 24.94 -32.69 25.84
CA ARG A 165 26.40 -32.58 25.96
C ARG A 165 26.88 -32.25 27.37
N VAL A 166 25.99 -31.78 28.25
CA VAL A 166 26.34 -31.31 29.60
C VAL A 166 26.17 -32.41 30.66
N ILE A 167 25.53 -33.53 30.32
CA ILE A 167 25.39 -34.70 31.20
C ILE A 167 26.21 -35.88 30.62
N PRO A 168 27.44 -36.14 31.10
CA PRO A 168 28.10 -37.43 30.94
C PRO A 168 27.50 -38.51 31.85
#